data_AF-A0A131XJX1-F1
#
_entry.id   AF-A0A131XJX1-F1
#
_cell.length_a   1.000
_cell.length_b   1.000
_cell.length_c   1.000
_cell.angle_alpha   90.00
_cell.angle_beta   90.00
_cell.angle_gamma   90.00
#
_symmetry.space_group_name_H-M   'P 1'
#
loop_
_entity.id
_entity.type
_entity.pdbx_description
1 polymer ?
#
loop_
_entity_poly.entity_id
_entity_poly.type
_entity_poly.pdbx_seq_one_letter_code
_entity_poly.pdbx_strand_id
1 'polypeptide(L)'
;DDLEATPLVLQFQGLDHFKKEVLYVKAIGEESVSRLKAIAQLCQEEFDKAKLDLSSNKAFAPHLTLVKLSKQSRRKNGIKKIEEEWYSAFKDESFGMQKVNSLQLLSMSKPKDERGYYYCSLEHMFGDFSRDQENGDHSECCAPVKARASSHKIEQKLLKIDAAKEEVKRTISTLTNAKLQELSEAKQELSEEKPEPSEDESTTEVPEEASMGENVERKE
;
A
#
# COMPACT_ATOMS: atom_id res chain seq x y z
N ASP A 1 2.06 -17.88 -25.79
CA ASP A 1 1.88 -19.18 -26.50
C ASP A 1 0.45 -19.71 -26.30
N ASP A 2 0.21 -20.92 -25.75
CA ASP A 2 -1.11 -21.59 -25.81
C ASP A 2 -2.28 -20.78 -25.22
N LEU A 3 -2.09 -19.96 -24.18
CA LEU A 3 -3.17 -19.13 -23.62
C LEU A 3 -3.64 -18.00 -24.54
N GLU A 4 -2.80 -17.55 -25.48
CA GLU A 4 -3.14 -16.51 -26.47
C GLU A 4 -3.87 -17.11 -27.67
N ALA A 5 -3.51 -18.33 -28.07
CA ALA A 5 -4.17 -19.07 -29.16
C ALA A 5 -5.48 -19.75 -28.70
N THR A 6 -5.51 -20.24 -27.46
CA THR A 6 -6.58 -21.05 -26.87
C THR A 6 -7.02 -20.45 -25.52
N PRO A 7 -7.79 -19.34 -25.48
CA PRO A 7 -8.14 -18.65 -24.25
C PRO A 7 -8.71 -19.59 -23.17
N LEU A 8 -8.18 -19.50 -21.94
CA LEU A 8 -8.67 -20.30 -20.83
C LEU A 8 -9.97 -19.69 -20.28
N VAL A 9 -11.07 -20.44 -20.40
CA VAL A 9 -12.38 -20.09 -19.80
C VAL A 9 -12.70 -21.07 -18.69
N LEU A 10 -13.02 -20.55 -17.50
CA LEU A 10 -13.42 -21.32 -16.32
C LEU A 10 -14.94 -21.22 -16.17
N GLN A 11 -15.62 -22.34 -15.93
CA GLN A 11 -17.05 -22.36 -15.60
C GLN A 11 -17.22 -22.56 -14.09
N PHE A 12 -18.17 -21.84 -13.48
CA PHE A 12 -18.45 -21.91 -12.05
C PHE A 12 -19.88 -22.38 -11.82
N GLN A 13 -20.05 -23.54 -11.19
CA GLN A 13 -21.37 -24.11 -10.89
C GLN A 13 -21.40 -24.83 -9.55
N GLY A 14 -22.43 -24.53 -8.76
CA GLY A 14 -22.76 -25.16 -7.50
C GLY A 14 -21.82 -24.80 -6.35
N LEU A 15 -22.37 -24.88 -5.15
CA LEU A 15 -21.71 -24.51 -3.91
C LEU A 15 -21.16 -25.73 -3.18
N ASP A 16 -20.03 -25.52 -2.50
CA ASP A 16 -19.37 -26.49 -1.63
C ASP A 16 -18.53 -25.74 -0.56
N HIS A 17 -17.98 -26.44 0.42
CA HIS A 17 -17.38 -25.83 1.60
C HIS A 17 -16.10 -26.49 2.12
N PHE A 18 -15.21 -25.67 2.67
CA PHE A 18 -14.15 -26.18 3.56
C PHE A 18 -14.66 -26.20 4.99
N LYS A 19 -15.01 -27.39 5.49
CA LYS A 19 -15.39 -27.68 6.89
C LYS A 19 -16.62 -26.91 7.43
N LYS A 20 -17.52 -26.44 6.55
CA LYS A 20 -18.55 -25.42 6.87
C LYS A 20 -17.97 -24.10 7.44
N GLU A 21 -16.68 -23.80 7.23
CA GLU A 21 -16.03 -22.54 7.63
C GLU A 21 -15.74 -21.59 6.46
N VAL A 22 -15.67 -22.12 5.23
CA VAL A 22 -15.54 -21.36 3.98
C VAL A 22 -16.57 -21.90 3.01
N LEU A 23 -17.36 -21.04 2.37
CA LEU A 23 -18.31 -21.38 1.31
C LEU A 23 -17.76 -20.84 -0.03
N TYR A 24 -17.78 -21.67 -1.07
CA TYR A 24 -17.26 -21.32 -2.39
C TYR A 24 -18.12 -21.90 -3.52
N VAL A 25 -18.01 -21.30 -4.70
CA VAL A 25 -18.46 -21.93 -5.96
C VAL A 25 -17.35 -22.84 -6.48
N LYS A 26 -17.72 -24.04 -6.94
CA LYS A 26 -16.81 -25.00 -7.57
C LYS A 26 -16.43 -24.51 -8.98
N ALA A 27 -15.14 -24.57 -9.33
CA ALA A 27 -14.73 -24.53 -10.73
C ALA A 27 -14.98 -25.90 -11.38
N ILE A 28 -15.60 -25.92 -12.55
CA ILE A 28 -15.94 -27.15 -13.29
C ILE A 28 -15.40 -27.11 -14.74
N GLY A 29 -15.42 -28.28 -15.39
CA GLY A 29 -14.79 -28.53 -16.69
C GLY A 29 -13.42 -29.21 -16.51
N GLU A 30 -13.28 -30.46 -16.98
CA GLU A 30 -12.07 -31.26 -16.75
C GLU A 30 -10.83 -30.64 -17.41
N GLU A 31 -10.94 -30.23 -18.67
CA GLU A 31 -9.85 -29.62 -19.44
C GLU A 31 -9.43 -28.26 -18.85
N SER A 32 -10.38 -27.35 -18.64
CA SER A 32 -10.10 -25.99 -18.15
C SER A 32 -9.53 -25.99 -16.73
N VAL A 33 -10.05 -26.82 -15.83
CA VAL A 33 -9.49 -27.01 -14.49
C VAL A 33 -8.10 -27.66 -14.54
N SER A 34 -7.83 -28.54 -15.52
CA SER A 34 -6.50 -29.15 -15.69
C SER A 34 -5.47 -28.17 -16.27
N ARG A 35 -5.85 -27.35 -17.26
CA ARG A 35 -5.01 -26.25 -17.76
C ARG A 35 -4.70 -25.24 -16.64
N LEU A 36 -5.69 -24.89 -15.81
CA LEU A 36 -5.47 -24.03 -14.63
C LEU A 36 -4.54 -24.66 -13.58
N LYS A 37 -4.64 -25.97 -13.33
CA LYS A 37 -3.71 -26.70 -12.44
C LYS A 37 -2.28 -26.69 -12.98
N ALA A 38 -2.08 -26.84 -14.29
CA ALA A 38 -0.76 -26.76 -14.91
C ALA A 38 -0.13 -25.37 -14.73
N ILE A 39 -0.90 -24.29 -14.92
CA ILE A 39 -0.44 -22.92 -14.64
C ILE A 39 -0.04 -22.77 -13.17
N ALA A 40 -0.87 -23.24 -12.23
CA ALA A 40 -0.57 -23.17 -10.81
C ALA A 40 0.69 -23.97 -10.42
N GLN A 41 0.93 -25.12 -11.05
CA GLN A 41 2.15 -25.91 -10.86
C GLN A 41 3.39 -25.16 -11.39
N LEU A 42 3.33 -24.60 -12.60
CA LEU A 42 4.44 -23.81 -13.15
C LEU A 42 4.78 -22.60 -12.26
N CYS A 43 3.78 -21.89 -11.74
CA CYS A 43 3.98 -20.82 -10.78
C CYS A 43 4.66 -21.29 -9.49
N GLN A 44 4.27 -22.46 -8.97
CA GLN A 44 4.94 -23.06 -7.82
C GLN A 44 6.41 -23.41 -8.14
N GLU A 45 6.68 -24.06 -9.26
CA GLU A 45 8.04 -24.45 -9.66
C GLU A 45 8.98 -23.24 -9.81
N GLU A 46 8.51 -22.13 -10.39
CA GLU A 46 9.30 -20.89 -10.48
C GLU A 46 9.50 -20.21 -9.11
N PHE A 47 8.49 -20.25 -8.22
CA PHE A 47 8.62 -19.70 -6.86
C PHE A 47 9.56 -20.54 -5.97
N ASP A 48 9.56 -21.86 -6.12
CA ASP A 48 10.51 -22.76 -5.47
C ASP A 48 11.95 -22.55 -6.01
N LYS A 49 12.13 -22.36 -7.33
CA LYS A 49 13.42 -21.97 -7.94
C LYS A 49 13.92 -20.62 -7.41
N ALA A 50 13.01 -19.66 -7.22
CA ALA A 50 13.28 -18.35 -6.62
C ALA A 50 13.47 -18.39 -5.09
N LYS A 51 13.35 -19.56 -4.45
CA LYS A 51 13.52 -19.79 -3.00
C LYS A 51 12.56 -18.98 -2.13
N LEU A 52 11.31 -18.81 -2.59
CA LEU A 52 10.25 -18.19 -1.80
C LEU A 52 9.70 -19.17 -0.75
N ASP A 53 9.14 -18.65 0.35
CA ASP A 53 8.52 -19.49 1.38
C ASP A 53 7.15 -20.00 0.93
N LEU A 54 7.12 -21.23 0.41
CA LEU A 54 5.90 -21.96 0.06
C LEU A 54 5.45 -22.94 1.16
N SER A 55 6.00 -22.88 2.38
CA SER A 55 5.69 -23.84 3.46
C SER A 55 4.23 -23.90 3.90
N SER A 56 3.45 -22.85 3.59
CA SER A 56 2.01 -22.77 3.87
C SER A 56 1.11 -23.27 2.71
N ASN A 57 1.70 -23.68 1.58
CA ASN A 57 1.00 -24.14 0.39
C ASN A 57 0.25 -25.47 0.64
N LYS A 58 -0.75 -25.76 -0.20
CA LYS A 58 -1.63 -26.93 -0.11
C LYS A 58 -1.98 -27.42 -1.52
N ALA A 59 -2.46 -28.66 -1.63
CA ALA A 59 -2.97 -29.20 -2.88
C ALA A 59 -3.97 -28.22 -3.53
N PHE A 60 -3.68 -27.81 -4.76
CA PHE A 60 -4.41 -26.75 -5.45
C PHE A 60 -5.78 -27.23 -5.92
N ALA A 61 -6.81 -26.80 -5.19
CA ALA A 61 -8.22 -26.96 -5.54
C ALA A 61 -8.79 -25.59 -5.94
N PRO A 62 -8.99 -25.30 -7.24
CA PRO A 62 -9.51 -24.00 -7.68
C PRO A 62 -10.97 -23.83 -7.26
N HIS A 63 -11.28 -22.70 -6.62
CA HIS A 63 -12.59 -22.40 -6.04
C HIS A 63 -12.80 -20.89 -5.92
N LEU A 64 -14.04 -20.42 -6.10
CA LEU A 64 -14.40 -19.01 -5.93
C LEU A 64 -15.00 -18.80 -4.53
N THR A 65 -14.19 -18.35 -3.57
CA THR A 65 -14.65 -18.12 -2.18
C THR A 65 -15.69 -16.99 -2.13
N LEU A 66 -16.90 -17.30 -1.65
CA LEU A 66 -17.95 -16.31 -1.37
C LEU A 66 -17.92 -15.83 0.09
N VAL A 67 -17.78 -16.76 1.04
CA VAL A 67 -17.90 -16.46 2.50
C VAL A 67 -16.82 -17.20 3.29
N LYS A 68 -16.24 -16.54 4.32
CA LYS A 68 -15.15 -17.10 5.14
C LYS A 68 -15.27 -16.72 6.61
N LEU A 69 -15.52 -17.70 7.49
CA LEU A 69 -15.64 -17.54 8.94
C LEU A 69 -14.27 -17.33 9.61
N SER A 70 -13.77 -16.09 9.57
CA SER A 70 -12.51 -15.70 10.21
C SER A 70 -12.51 -16.02 11.71
N LYS A 71 -11.32 -16.34 12.25
CA LYS A 71 -11.12 -16.74 13.65
C LYS A 71 -11.56 -15.66 14.66
N GLN A 72 -11.59 -14.38 14.24
CA GLN A 72 -12.11 -13.27 15.03
C GLN A 72 -13.64 -13.14 14.92
N SER A 73 -14.23 -13.32 13.73
CA SER A 73 -15.69 -13.24 13.53
C SER A 73 -16.43 -14.28 14.37
N ARG A 74 -15.95 -15.54 14.37
CA ARG A 74 -16.51 -16.65 15.17
C ARG A 74 -16.58 -16.36 16.68
N ARG A 75 -15.68 -15.52 17.21
CA ARG A 75 -15.68 -15.12 18.63
C ARG A 75 -16.69 -14.01 18.94
N LYS A 76 -17.00 -13.15 17.96
CA LYS A 76 -17.93 -12.03 18.13
C LYS A 76 -19.38 -12.42 17.86
N ASN A 77 -19.62 -13.23 16.84
CA ASN A 77 -20.96 -13.48 16.31
C ASN A 77 -21.55 -14.82 16.77
N GLY A 78 -20.80 -15.65 17.51
CA GLY A 78 -21.24 -16.99 17.97
C GLY A 78 -21.31 -18.06 16.88
N ILE A 79 -21.59 -17.67 15.63
CA ILE A 79 -21.62 -18.52 14.44
C ILE A 79 -20.28 -19.25 14.26
N LYS A 80 -20.31 -20.58 14.34
CA LYS A 80 -19.12 -21.45 14.18
C LYS A 80 -19.03 -22.12 12.80
N LYS A 81 -20.17 -22.29 12.14
CA LYS A 81 -20.36 -22.94 10.83
C LYS A 81 -21.30 -22.11 9.96
N ILE A 82 -21.21 -22.30 8.66
CA ILE A 82 -22.17 -21.84 7.67
C ILE A 82 -23.19 -22.98 7.52
N GLU A 83 -24.44 -22.73 7.89
CA GLU A 83 -25.49 -23.74 7.82
C GLU A 83 -26.09 -23.82 6.41
N GLU A 84 -26.67 -24.97 6.06
CA GLU A 84 -26.95 -25.33 4.66
C GLU A 84 -28.24 -24.70 4.13
N GLU A 85 -29.18 -24.44 5.04
CA GLU A 85 -30.43 -23.73 4.80
C GLU A 85 -30.22 -22.29 4.32
N TRP A 86 -29.03 -21.70 4.56
CA TRP A 86 -28.69 -20.34 4.13
C TRP A 86 -28.32 -20.23 2.65
N TYR A 87 -27.98 -21.35 1.99
CA TYR A 87 -27.54 -21.37 0.60
C TYR A 87 -28.13 -22.53 -0.23
N SER A 88 -29.03 -23.33 0.35
CA SER A 88 -29.67 -24.50 -0.29
C SER A 88 -30.35 -24.15 -1.61
N ALA A 89 -31.00 -22.98 -1.70
CA ALA A 89 -31.63 -22.48 -2.92
C ALA A 89 -30.65 -22.25 -4.10
N PHE A 90 -29.35 -22.08 -3.81
CA PHE A 90 -28.29 -21.83 -4.80
C PHE A 90 -27.28 -22.99 -4.88
N LYS A 91 -27.59 -24.14 -4.27
CA LYS A 91 -26.63 -25.23 -4.05
C LYS A 91 -26.03 -25.81 -5.32
N ASP A 92 -26.80 -25.86 -6.40
CA ASP A 92 -26.38 -26.42 -7.70
C ASP A 92 -26.44 -25.37 -8.83
N GLU A 93 -26.57 -24.08 -8.46
CA GLU A 93 -26.76 -22.93 -9.34
C GLU A 93 -25.56 -22.67 -10.27
N SER A 94 -25.82 -22.16 -11.46
CA SER A 94 -24.80 -21.74 -12.43
C SER A 94 -24.40 -20.29 -12.21
N PHE A 95 -23.16 -20.07 -11.77
CA PHE A 95 -22.59 -18.74 -11.55
C PHE A 95 -21.87 -18.18 -12.80
N GLY A 96 -22.05 -18.83 -13.95
CA GLY A 96 -21.53 -18.39 -15.24
C GLY A 96 -20.11 -18.85 -15.57
N MET A 97 -19.42 -18.04 -16.38
CA MET A 97 -18.09 -18.35 -16.92
C MET A 97 -17.18 -17.13 -16.84
N GLN A 98 -15.88 -17.35 -16.61
CA GLN A 98 -14.85 -16.32 -16.56
C GLN A 98 -13.72 -16.65 -17.54
N LYS A 99 -13.44 -15.73 -18.47
CA LYS A 99 -12.22 -15.75 -19.30
C LYS A 99 -11.03 -15.30 -18.42
N VAL A 100 -9.93 -16.06 -18.45
CA VAL A 100 -8.71 -15.78 -17.67
C VAL A 100 -7.78 -14.88 -18.49
N ASN A 101 -7.91 -13.57 -18.28
CA ASN A 101 -7.15 -12.57 -19.02
C ASN A 101 -5.74 -12.30 -18.43
N SER A 102 -5.50 -12.60 -17.16
CA SER A 102 -4.24 -12.27 -16.48
C SER A 102 -3.94 -13.13 -15.25
N LEU A 103 -2.70 -13.00 -14.76
CA LEU A 103 -2.23 -13.52 -13.48
C LEU A 103 -1.65 -12.36 -12.65
N GLN A 104 -2.06 -12.26 -11.38
CA GLN A 104 -1.72 -11.12 -10.50
C GLN A 104 -1.01 -11.55 -9.20
N LEU A 105 0.05 -10.83 -8.83
CA LEU A 105 0.77 -10.98 -7.57
C LEU A 105 0.15 -10.06 -6.50
N LEU A 106 -0.81 -10.60 -5.76
CA LEU A 106 -1.63 -9.86 -4.79
C LEU A 106 -1.05 -9.89 -3.36
N SER A 107 -1.05 -8.74 -2.69
CA SER A 107 -0.69 -8.66 -1.26
C SER A 107 -1.91 -8.83 -0.37
N MET A 108 -1.83 -9.77 0.57
CA MET A 108 -2.84 -9.99 1.62
C MET A 108 -2.69 -9.05 2.83
N SER A 109 -1.58 -8.32 2.95
CA SER A 109 -1.24 -7.50 4.13
C SER A 109 -1.22 -6.00 3.88
N LYS A 110 -0.94 -5.54 2.66
CA LYS A 110 -1.10 -4.13 2.26
C LYS A 110 -2.59 -3.73 2.29
N PRO A 111 -2.90 -2.42 2.44
CA PRO A 111 -4.26 -1.93 2.30
C PRO A 111 -4.91 -2.36 0.98
N LYS A 112 -6.21 -2.63 1.02
CA LYS A 112 -7.06 -2.80 -0.17
C LYS A 112 -7.24 -1.46 -0.88
N ASP A 113 -7.54 -1.51 -2.18
CA ASP A 113 -7.87 -0.31 -2.96
C ASP A 113 -9.25 0.27 -2.58
N GLU A 114 -9.64 1.37 -3.24
CA GLU A 114 -10.92 2.05 -3.01
C GLU A 114 -12.14 1.19 -3.38
N ARG A 115 -11.98 0.25 -4.32
CA ARG A 115 -13.00 -0.75 -4.72
C ARG A 115 -13.06 -1.94 -3.74
N GLY A 116 -12.12 -2.05 -2.81
CA GLY A 116 -11.98 -3.18 -1.91
C GLY A 116 -11.26 -4.40 -2.51
N TYR A 117 -10.63 -4.26 -3.67
CA TYR A 117 -9.74 -5.25 -4.28
C TYR A 117 -8.42 -5.36 -3.50
N TYR A 118 -7.63 -6.41 -3.74
CA TYR A 118 -6.31 -6.54 -3.09
C TYR A 118 -5.27 -5.63 -3.77
N TYR A 119 -4.26 -5.21 -3.01
CA TYR A 119 -3.13 -4.50 -3.61
C TYR A 119 -2.42 -5.42 -4.60
N CYS A 120 -2.45 -5.05 -5.89
CA CYS A 120 -1.68 -5.72 -6.93
C CYS A 120 -0.24 -5.18 -6.92
N SER A 121 0.74 -6.09 -6.90
CA SER A 121 2.17 -5.74 -6.90
C SER A 121 2.83 -5.97 -8.26
N LEU A 122 2.25 -6.86 -9.07
CA LEU A 122 2.64 -7.16 -10.45
C LEU A 122 1.46 -7.87 -11.13
N GLU A 123 1.26 -7.62 -12.42
CA GLU A 123 0.28 -8.30 -13.26
C GLU A 123 0.92 -8.74 -14.58
N HIS A 124 0.54 -9.92 -15.06
CA HIS A 124 0.95 -10.47 -16.34
C HIS A 124 -0.32 -10.80 -17.16
N MET A 125 -0.48 -10.14 -18.30
CA MET A 125 -1.61 -10.36 -19.21
C MET A 125 -1.32 -11.53 -20.16
N PHE A 126 -2.29 -12.41 -20.37
CA PHE A 126 -2.17 -13.55 -21.29
C PHE A 126 -2.58 -13.19 -22.73
N GLY A 127 -2.00 -12.11 -23.26
CA GLY A 127 -2.28 -11.56 -24.58
C GLY A 127 -2.79 -10.11 -24.58
N ASP A 128 -2.98 -9.55 -25.78
CA ASP A 128 -3.42 -8.16 -25.97
C ASP A 128 -4.96 -8.02 -25.81
N PHE A 129 -5.40 -7.92 -24.56
CA PHE A 129 -6.80 -7.67 -24.21
C PHE A 129 -7.19 -6.18 -24.25
N SER A 130 -6.46 -5.31 -24.95
CA SER A 130 -6.80 -3.89 -25.10
C SER A 130 -8.18 -3.62 -25.75
N ARG A 131 -8.76 -4.63 -26.40
CA ARG A 131 -10.12 -4.60 -26.97
C ARG A 131 -11.20 -5.20 -26.08
N ASP A 132 -10.81 -6.03 -25.11
CA ASP A 132 -11.70 -6.80 -24.22
C ASP A 132 -11.70 -6.24 -22.79
N GLN A 133 -11.53 -4.92 -22.62
CA GLN A 133 -12.00 -4.30 -21.39
C GLN A 133 -13.52 -4.48 -21.31
N GLU A 134 -13.98 -5.14 -20.26
CA GLU A 134 -15.40 -5.28 -19.96
C GLU A 134 -15.98 -3.90 -19.63
N ASN A 135 -16.40 -3.17 -20.67
CA ASN A 135 -17.31 -2.02 -20.59
C ASN A 135 -18.73 -2.45 -20.19
N GLY A 136 -18.86 -3.57 -19.49
CA GLY A 136 -20.11 -4.05 -18.92
C GLY A 136 -20.44 -3.26 -17.65
N ASP A 137 -21.72 -3.23 -17.30
CA ASP A 137 -22.16 -2.59 -16.07
C ASP A 137 -21.79 -3.46 -14.85
N HIS A 138 -20.56 -3.28 -14.37
CA HIS A 138 -20.12 -3.93 -13.14
C HIS A 138 -20.71 -3.31 -11.87
N SER A 139 -21.66 -2.37 -11.91
CA SER A 139 -22.17 -1.69 -10.70
C SER A 139 -22.82 -2.64 -9.68
N GLU A 140 -23.36 -3.78 -10.13
CA GLU A 140 -23.91 -4.82 -9.26
C GLU A 140 -22.84 -5.62 -8.49
N CYS A 141 -21.62 -5.71 -9.03
CA CYS A 141 -20.51 -6.50 -8.47
C CYS A 141 -19.42 -5.62 -7.85
N CYS A 142 -18.92 -4.65 -8.61
CA CYS A 142 -18.02 -3.59 -8.19
C CYS A 142 -18.83 -2.34 -7.83
N ALA A 143 -19.60 -2.42 -6.74
CA ALA A 143 -20.40 -1.30 -6.26
C ALA A 143 -19.55 -0.02 -6.15
N PRO A 144 -19.91 1.09 -6.84
CA PRO A 144 -19.22 2.36 -6.67
C PRO A 144 -19.35 2.83 -5.22
N VAL A 145 -18.36 3.60 -4.77
CA VAL A 145 -18.17 3.92 -3.36
C VAL A 145 -19.37 4.71 -2.80
N LYS A 146 -20.32 3.99 -2.18
CA LYS A 146 -20.92 4.47 -0.94
C LYS A 146 -19.75 4.72 -0.01
N ALA A 147 -19.42 5.99 0.22
CA ALA A 147 -18.36 6.39 1.12
C ALA A 147 -18.50 5.55 2.40
N ARG A 148 -17.54 4.67 2.66
CA ARG A 148 -17.49 3.85 3.87
C ARG A 148 -17.40 4.83 5.02
N ALA A 149 -18.56 5.21 5.57
CA ALA A 149 -18.76 6.47 6.26
C ALA A 149 -17.54 6.74 7.13
N SER A 150 -16.70 7.71 6.69
CA SER A 150 -15.40 8.00 7.28
C SER A 150 -15.68 8.29 8.73
N SER A 151 -15.45 7.27 9.59
CA SER A 151 -16.26 7.14 10.82
C SER A 151 -16.12 8.46 11.56
N HIS A 152 -17.20 9.23 11.72
CA HIS A 152 -17.03 10.70 11.78
C HIS A 152 -16.13 11.14 12.95
N LYS A 153 -16.03 10.29 13.98
CA LYS A 153 -15.02 10.26 15.07
C LYS A 153 -13.54 10.25 14.66
N ILE A 154 -13.14 9.58 13.57
CA ILE A 154 -11.79 9.50 13.01
C ILE A 154 -11.44 10.82 12.31
N GLU A 155 -12.33 11.31 11.44
CA GLU A 155 -12.12 12.56 10.71
C GLU A 155 -12.07 13.76 11.67
N GLN A 156 -13.03 13.83 12.62
CA GLN A 156 -12.98 14.78 13.74
C GLN A 156 -11.80 14.57 14.70
N LYS A 157 -11.16 13.39 14.73
CA LYS A 157 -9.93 13.17 15.51
C LYS A 157 -8.71 13.70 14.77
N LEU A 158 -8.59 13.46 13.47
CA LEU A 158 -7.51 13.99 12.64
C LEU A 158 -7.52 15.52 12.67
N LEU A 159 -8.67 16.16 12.41
CA LEU A 159 -8.85 17.61 12.52
C LEU A 159 -8.44 18.18 13.89
N LYS A 160 -8.70 17.45 14.98
CA LYS A 160 -8.28 17.85 16.34
C LYS A 160 -6.78 17.64 16.59
N ILE A 161 -6.17 16.62 16.00
CA ILE A 161 -4.72 16.39 16.05
C ILE A 161 -3.98 17.48 15.28
N ASP A 162 -4.45 17.84 14.07
CA ASP A 162 -3.83 18.89 13.26
C ASP A 162 -3.98 20.29 13.89
N ALA A 163 -5.16 20.59 14.46
CA ALA A 163 -5.35 21.82 15.24
C ALA A 163 -4.42 21.90 16.46
N ALA A 164 -4.28 20.81 17.22
CA ALA A 164 -3.37 20.76 18.36
C ALA A 164 -1.89 20.84 17.94
N LYS A 165 -1.53 20.27 16.79
CA LYS A 165 -0.18 20.31 16.22
C LYS A 165 0.22 21.73 15.81
N GLU A 166 -0.66 22.47 15.14
CA GLU A 166 -0.39 23.87 14.79
C GLU A 166 -0.39 24.78 16.04
N GLU A 167 -1.17 24.46 17.08
CA GLU A 167 -1.11 25.19 18.35
C GLU A 167 0.22 24.97 19.07
N VAL A 168 0.68 23.72 19.23
CA VAL A 168 2.00 23.40 19.80
C VAL A 168 3.13 24.07 19.00
N LYS A 169 3.03 24.10 17.67
CA LYS A 169 3.98 24.78 16.78
C LYS A 169 3.99 26.31 16.97
N ARG A 170 2.83 26.95 17.19
CA ARG A 170 2.77 28.36 17.61
C ARG A 170 3.43 28.56 18.97
N THR A 171 3.08 27.76 19.97
CA THR A 171 3.65 27.88 21.33
C THR A 171 5.16 27.76 21.30
N ILE A 172 5.70 26.77 20.59
CA ILE A 172 7.16 26.59 20.42
C ILE A 172 7.76 27.82 19.72
N SER A 173 7.19 28.28 18.60
CA SER A 173 7.68 29.46 17.87
C SER A 173 7.73 30.71 18.76
N THR A 174 6.64 31.01 19.49
CA THR A 174 6.58 32.14 20.42
C THR A 174 7.60 32.01 21.54
N LEU A 175 7.75 30.82 22.14
CA LEU A 175 8.69 30.58 23.24
C LEU A 175 10.15 30.66 22.78
N THR A 176 10.45 30.16 21.57
CA THR A 176 11.78 30.29 20.95
C THR A 176 12.09 31.75 20.64
N ASN A 177 11.16 32.51 20.07
CA ASN A 177 11.37 33.92 19.76
C ASN A 177 11.54 34.78 21.02
N ALA A 178 10.74 34.53 22.06
CA ALA A 178 10.90 35.18 23.37
C ALA A 178 12.27 34.85 23.99
N LYS A 179 12.68 33.57 23.98
CA LYS A 179 13.99 33.16 24.52
C LYS A 179 15.16 33.72 23.70
N LEU A 180 15.02 33.88 22.38
CA LEU A 180 15.99 34.56 21.52
C LEU A 180 16.06 36.06 21.81
N GLN A 181 14.92 36.71 22.07
CA GLN A 181 14.86 38.12 22.47
C GLN A 181 15.55 38.32 23.84
N GLU A 182 15.19 37.55 24.87
CA GLU A 182 15.86 37.55 26.18
C GLU A 182 17.38 37.36 26.06
N LEU A 183 17.84 36.48 25.16
CA LEU A 183 19.27 36.24 24.90
C LEU A 183 19.95 37.36 24.10
N SER A 184 19.20 38.17 23.35
CA SER A 184 19.71 39.37 22.68
C SER A 184 19.79 40.57 23.62
N GLU A 185 18.77 40.76 24.46
CA GLU A 185 18.69 41.82 25.46
C GLU A 185 19.78 41.63 26.53
N ALA A 186 19.90 40.43 27.11
CA ALA A 186 20.97 40.10 28.06
C ALA A 186 22.38 40.15 27.44
N LYS A 187 22.50 40.12 26.10
CA LYS A 187 23.77 40.32 25.38
C LYS A 187 24.05 41.79 25.09
N GLN A 188 23.02 42.64 24.99
CA GLN A 188 23.15 44.10 24.93
C GLN A 188 23.57 44.67 26.29
N GLU A 189 22.92 44.26 27.39
CA GLU A 189 23.30 44.68 28.75
C GLU A 189 24.76 44.33 29.06
N LEU A 190 25.21 43.12 28.68
CA LEU A 190 26.61 42.69 28.83
C LEU A 190 27.61 43.40 27.90
N SER A 191 27.15 44.31 27.03
CA SER A 191 27.98 45.14 26.15
C SER A 191 27.99 46.63 26.50
N GLU A 192 27.07 47.09 27.35
CA GLU A 192 27.02 48.49 27.81
C GLU A 192 27.84 48.70 29.12
N GLU A 193 28.08 47.65 29.91
CA GLU A 193 28.90 47.74 31.14
C GLU A 193 30.41 47.54 30.88
N LYS A 194 31.03 48.43 30.09
CA LYS A 194 32.48 48.69 30.21
C LYS A 194 32.87 50.12 29.80
N PRO A 195 33.34 50.97 30.73
CA PRO A 195 33.88 52.28 30.39
C PRO A 195 35.28 52.19 29.77
N GLU A 196 35.64 53.19 28.96
CA GLU A 196 37.03 53.45 28.55
C GLU A 196 37.90 53.87 29.74
N PRO A 197 39.24 53.71 29.59
CA PRO A 197 40.07 54.90 29.77
C PRO A 197 41.19 55.06 28.72
N SER A 198 41.25 56.28 28.17
CA SER A 198 42.44 57.14 27.92
C SER A 198 43.71 56.58 27.26
N GLU A 199 44.12 57.27 26.18
CA GLU A 199 45.52 57.62 25.82
C GLU A 199 46.44 56.43 25.38
N ASP A 200 47.43 56.60 24.50
CA ASP A 200 48.16 57.81 24.05
C ASP A 200 48.59 57.72 22.55
N GLU A 201 49.37 58.68 22.05
CA GLU A 201 49.83 58.81 20.64
C GLU A 201 50.66 57.63 20.09
N SER A 202 50.52 57.34 18.78
CA SER A 202 51.68 57.22 17.84
C SER A 202 51.25 57.04 16.38
N THR A 203 51.80 57.88 15.50
CA THR A 203 51.64 57.93 14.04
C THR A 203 52.13 56.69 13.26
N THR A 204 51.55 56.41 12.07
CA THR A 204 52.22 56.53 10.73
C THR A 204 51.36 56.05 9.54
N GLU A 205 51.78 56.42 8.32
CA GLU A 205 51.14 56.22 7.00
C GLU A 205 52.23 55.82 5.96
N VAL A 206 52.00 55.32 4.74
CA VAL A 206 50.82 55.17 3.84
C VAL A 206 50.87 53.78 3.12
N PRO A 207 49.78 53.28 2.49
CA PRO A 207 49.71 51.91 1.94
C PRO A 207 50.10 51.72 0.45
N GLU A 208 50.60 50.52 0.10
CA GLU A 208 50.61 49.92 -1.27
C GLU A 208 50.10 48.44 -1.16
N GLU A 209 49.20 47.88 -1.98
CA GLU A 209 48.96 47.86 -3.45
C GLU A 209 49.84 46.91 -4.28
N ALA A 210 49.23 46.30 -5.30
CA ALA A 210 49.82 45.42 -6.35
C ALA A 210 50.50 44.09 -5.90
N SER A 211 50.74 43.09 -6.77
CA SER A 211 50.04 42.61 -7.99
C SER A 211 50.70 41.31 -8.52
N MET A 212 49.91 40.32 -8.99
CA MET A 212 50.34 39.15 -9.81
C MET A 212 51.36 38.18 -9.12
N GLY A 213 51.67 36.98 -9.63
CA GLY A 213 51.07 36.18 -10.72
C GLY A 213 52.11 35.29 -11.41
N GLU A 214 51.87 33.96 -11.47
CA GLU A 214 52.71 32.94 -12.16
C GLU A 214 54.18 32.79 -11.64
N ASN A 215 54.95 31.72 -11.90
CA ASN A 215 54.78 30.59 -12.83
C ASN A 215 55.38 29.25 -12.32
N VAL A 216 55.21 28.21 -13.13
CA VAL A 216 55.80 26.85 -13.12
C VAL A 216 57.30 26.80 -12.83
N GLU A 217 57.75 25.73 -12.14
CA GLU A 217 59.07 25.13 -12.42
C GLU A 217 59.12 23.59 -12.17
N ARG A 218 59.95 22.92 -12.99
CA ARG A 218 60.49 21.53 -13.02
C ARG A 218 60.19 20.55 -11.85
N LYS A 219 59.90 19.26 -12.08
CA LYS A 219 60.75 18.17 -12.65
C LYS A 219 62.08 17.93 -11.92
N GLU A 220 62.18 16.80 -11.22
CA GLU A 220 63.00 15.65 -11.66
C GLU A 220 62.18 14.37 -11.49
#